data_AF-A0A7V9WL12-F1
#
_entry.id   AF-A0A7V9WL12-F1
#
_cell.length_a   1.000
_cell.length_b   1.000
_cell.length_c   1.000
_cell.angle_alpha   90.00
_cell.angle_beta   90.00
_cell.angle_gamma   90.00
#
_symmetry.space_group_name_H-M   'P 1'
#
loop_
_entity.id
_entity.type
_entity.pdbx_description
1 polymer ?
#
loop_
_entity_poly.entity_id
_entity_poly.type
_entity_poly.pdbx_seq_one_letter_code
_entity_poly.pdbx_strand_id
1 'polypeptide(L)'
;MGSRPTFKVRDGSSAARKFRVYITISTSKKRRRNGDLKRTKIGTFSSMKRSGSIHKYKAEDYTFPTWYMARPGKYYWQAFRIDCSVRRSCHVTSKIRSFRVR
;
A
#
# COMPACT_ATOMS: atom_id res chain seq x y z
N MET A 1 -0.90 7.03 23.60
CA MET A 1 -0.71 7.29 22.15
C MET A 1 -0.53 5.97 21.43
N GLY A 2 -1.41 5.65 20.47
CA GLY A 2 -1.38 4.36 19.77
C GLY A 2 -0.15 4.22 18.85
N SER A 3 0.46 3.04 18.81
CA SER A 3 1.62 2.76 17.96
C SER A 3 1.29 2.97 16.48
N ARG A 4 2.06 3.82 15.78
CA ARG A 4 1.90 4.06 14.34
C ARG A 4 2.06 2.76 13.55
N PRO A 5 1.07 2.34 12.73
CA PRO A 5 1.16 1.10 12.00
C PRO A 5 2.31 1.16 10.98
N THR A 6 3.03 0.04 10.89
CA THR A 6 4.05 -0.17 9.86
C THR A 6 3.61 -1.28 8.93
N PHE A 7 3.44 -0.96 7.66
CA PHE A 7 3.05 -1.88 6.59
C PHE A 7 4.32 -2.43 5.95
N LYS A 8 4.39 -3.75 5.79
CA LYS A 8 5.58 -4.44 5.28
C LYS A 8 5.19 -5.43 4.19
N VAL A 9 5.93 -5.42 3.09
CA VAL A 9 5.89 -6.47 2.06
C VAL A 9 7.30 -6.97 1.81
N ARG A 10 7.45 -8.29 1.67
CA ARG A 10 8.71 -8.91 1.27
C ARG A 10 8.70 -9.08 -0.24
N ASP A 11 9.67 -8.49 -0.92
CA ASP A 11 9.94 -8.70 -2.34
C ASP A 11 11.45 -8.65 -2.53
N GLY A 12 12.05 -9.83 -2.70
CA GLY A 12 13.50 -9.99 -2.90
C GLY A 12 13.90 -10.02 -4.36
N SER A 13 12.95 -9.89 -5.30
CA SER A 13 13.21 -10.01 -6.73
C SER A 13 14.15 -8.92 -7.24
N SER A 14 14.92 -9.23 -8.29
CA SER A 14 15.76 -8.25 -8.98
C SER A 14 14.95 -7.05 -9.48
N ALA A 15 13.71 -7.30 -9.94
CA ALA A 15 12.77 -6.27 -10.36
C ALA A 15 12.41 -5.30 -9.22
N ALA A 16 12.20 -5.78 -7.99
CA ALA A 16 11.95 -4.91 -6.83
C ALA A 16 13.17 -4.07 -6.39
N ARG A 17 14.37 -4.40 -6.88
CA ARG A 17 15.57 -3.55 -6.74
C ARG A 17 15.59 -2.41 -7.75
N LYS A 18 15.05 -2.65 -8.96
CA LYS A 18 15.01 -1.68 -10.06
C LYS A 18 13.82 -0.73 -9.94
N PHE A 19 12.65 -1.24 -9.56
CA PHE A 19 11.40 -0.48 -9.53
C PHE A 19 11.00 -0.09 -8.11
N ARG A 20 10.46 1.12 -7.97
CA ARG A 20 9.91 1.61 -6.71
C ARG A 20 8.60 0.88 -6.39
N VAL A 21 8.48 0.45 -5.14
CA VAL A 21 7.26 -0.17 -4.59
C VAL A 21 6.43 0.90 -3.91
N TYR A 22 5.13 0.90 -4.18
CA TYR A 22 4.15 1.81 -3.62
C TYR A 22 3.12 1.05 -2.81
N ILE A 23 2.51 1.73 -1.83
CA ILE A 23 1.37 1.25 -1.07
C ILE A 23 0.14 2.09 -1.41
N THR A 24 -1.00 1.42 -1.56
CA THR A 24 -2.31 2.05 -1.55
C THR A 24 -3.06 1.59 -0.30
N ILE A 25 -3.67 2.51 0.44
CA ILE A 25 -4.63 2.25 1.52
C ILE A 25 -5.99 2.81 1.11
N SER A 26 -7.05 2.04 1.34
CA SER A 26 -8.42 2.36 0.91
C SER A 26 -9.46 1.85 1.91
N THR A 27 -10.62 2.49 1.97
CA THR A 27 -11.79 1.98 2.71
C THR A 27 -12.51 0.84 1.98
N SER A 28 -12.18 0.59 0.71
CA SER A 28 -12.81 -0.45 -0.10
C SER A 28 -11.80 -1.51 -0.55
N LYS A 29 -12.22 -2.78 -0.56
CA LYS A 29 -11.44 -3.92 -1.11
C LYS A 29 -11.56 -4.03 -2.65
N LYS A 30 -12.36 -3.17 -3.30
CA LYS A 30 -12.59 -3.23 -4.75
C LYS A 30 -11.28 -3.04 -5.52
N ARG A 31 -11.14 -3.72 -6.64
CA ARG A 31 -9.99 -3.59 -7.55
C ARG A 31 -10.34 -2.74 -8.78
N ARG A 32 -9.34 -2.11 -9.35
CA ARG A 32 -9.37 -1.54 -10.71
C ARG A 32 -9.12 -2.64 -11.74
N ARG A 33 -9.37 -2.36 -13.03
CA ARG A 33 -9.16 -3.32 -14.13
C ARG A 33 -7.72 -3.84 -14.22
N ASN A 34 -6.74 -3.03 -13.83
CA ASN A 34 -5.32 -3.41 -13.78
C ASN A 34 -4.93 -4.27 -12.56
N GLY A 35 -5.89 -4.58 -11.67
CA GLY A 35 -5.67 -5.38 -10.46
C GLY A 35 -5.33 -4.60 -9.20
N ASP A 36 -5.11 -3.28 -9.31
CA ASP A 36 -4.80 -2.42 -8.16
C ASP A 36 -5.98 -2.23 -7.23
N LEU A 37 -5.70 -2.04 -5.95
CA LEU A 37 -6.67 -1.60 -4.95
C LEU A 37 -7.25 -0.24 -5.36
N LYS A 38 -8.59 -0.16 -5.44
CA LYS A 38 -9.28 1.08 -5.78
C LYS A 38 -9.03 2.12 -4.69
N ARG A 39 -8.34 3.21 -5.06
CA ARG A 39 -8.17 4.40 -4.22
C ARG A 39 -9.52 5.01 -3.85
N THR A 40 -9.65 5.45 -2.61
CA THR A 40 -10.81 6.16 -2.05
C THR A 40 -10.37 7.54 -1.56
N LYS A 41 -11.33 8.45 -1.34
CA LYS A 41 -11.07 9.79 -0.78
C LYS A 41 -10.35 9.72 0.57
N ILE A 42 -10.69 8.71 1.38
CA ILE A 42 -10.03 8.39 2.65
C ILE A 42 -9.04 7.27 2.39
N GLY A 43 -7.76 7.48 2.66
CA GLY A 43 -6.73 6.49 2.35
C GLY A 43 -5.33 7.09 2.28
N THR A 44 -4.41 6.36 1.65
CA THR A 44 -3.09 6.90 1.31
C THR A 44 -2.55 6.26 0.04
N PHE A 45 -1.64 6.97 -0.60
CA PHE A 45 -0.80 6.47 -1.68
C PHE A 45 0.61 6.98 -1.43
N SER A 46 1.57 6.09 -1.22
CA SER A 46 2.94 6.49 -0.94
C SER A 46 3.95 5.45 -1.40
N SER A 47 5.19 5.86 -1.58
CA SER A 47 6.29 4.93 -1.80
C SER A 47 6.68 4.21 -0.50
N MET A 48 7.16 2.98 -0.64
CA MET A 48 7.66 2.18 0.48
C MET A 48 9.20 2.23 0.50
N LYS A 49 9.77 2.48 1.68
CA LYS A 49 11.23 2.46 1.89
C LYS A 49 11.74 1.02 1.86
N ARG A 50 12.77 0.77 1.05
CA ARG A 50 13.43 -0.55 0.97
C ARG A 50 14.47 -0.71 2.09
N SER A 51 14.55 -1.92 2.64
CA SER A 51 15.56 -2.36 3.60
C SER A 51 15.76 -3.87 3.37
N GLY A 52 16.86 -4.22 2.67
CA GLY A 52 17.09 -5.58 2.16
C GLY A 52 15.98 -6.01 1.20
N SER A 53 15.38 -7.18 1.46
CA SER A 53 14.24 -7.74 0.70
C SER A 53 12.88 -7.24 1.21
N ILE A 54 12.83 -6.24 2.09
CA ILE A 54 11.60 -5.76 2.71
C ILE A 54 11.35 -4.32 2.31
N HIS A 55 10.13 -4.05 1.84
CA HIS A 55 9.62 -2.71 1.60
C HIS A 55 8.67 -2.34 2.74
N LYS A 56 8.88 -1.18 3.35
CA LYS A 56 8.18 -0.72 4.56
C LYS A 56 7.56 0.66 4.33
N TYR A 57 6.34 0.83 4.80
CA TYR A 57 5.70 2.14 4.93
C TYR A 57 5.30 2.32 6.39
N LYS A 58 5.85 3.35 7.04
CA LYS A 58 5.42 3.77 8.38
C LYS A 58 4.39 4.88 8.18
N ALA A 59 3.22 4.72 8.78
CA ALA A 59 2.19 5.72 8.66
C ALA A 59 2.61 7.03 9.33
N GLU A 60 2.30 8.14 8.67
CA GLU A 60 2.49 9.48 9.21
C GLU A 60 1.42 9.81 10.24
N ASP A 61 1.70 10.79 11.09
CA ASP A 61 0.81 11.20 12.17
C ASP A 61 0.13 12.50 11.81
N TYR A 62 -0.84 12.40 10.92
CA TYR A 62 -1.61 13.53 10.46
C TYR A 62 -2.96 13.61 11.15
N THR A 63 -3.43 14.84 11.35
CA THR A 63 -4.75 15.14 11.91
C THR A 63 -5.55 15.95 10.91
N PHE A 64 -6.23 15.27 9.97
CA PHE A 64 -7.18 15.89 9.05
C PHE A 64 -8.29 14.90 8.61
N PRO A 65 -9.49 15.36 8.19
CA PRO A 65 -10.68 14.51 8.02
C PRO A 65 -10.59 13.41 6.95
N THR A 66 -9.67 13.53 5.99
CA THR A 66 -9.43 12.52 4.95
C THR A 66 -8.30 11.56 5.31
N TRP A 67 -7.62 11.76 6.43
CA TRP A 67 -6.58 10.86 6.91
C TRP A 67 -7.19 9.57 7.45
N TYR A 68 -6.72 8.42 6.96
CA TYR A 68 -7.32 7.13 7.31
C TYR A 68 -7.10 6.75 8.78
N MET A 69 -6.03 7.23 9.44
CA MET A 69 -5.83 6.96 10.86
C MET A 69 -6.66 7.87 11.77
N ALA A 70 -7.19 8.98 11.25
CA ALA A 70 -8.07 9.88 12.01
C ALA A 70 -9.52 9.34 12.10
N ARG A 71 -9.81 8.20 11.47
CA ARG A 71 -11.17 7.66 11.34
C ARG A 71 -11.19 6.17 11.68
N PRO A 72 -11.81 5.77 12.80
CA PRO A 72 -12.00 4.37 13.13
C PRO A 72 -12.70 3.63 12.00
N GLY A 73 -12.30 2.38 11.76
CA GLY A 73 -12.90 1.58 10.70
C GLY A 73 -11.99 0.50 10.14
N LYS A 74 -12.55 -0.28 9.22
CA LYS A 74 -11.82 -1.31 8.48
C LYS A 74 -11.24 -0.72 7.20
N TYR A 75 -9.96 -0.95 7.00
CA TYR A 75 -9.21 -0.50 5.85
C TYR A 75 -8.54 -1.67 5.15
N TYR A 76 -8.20 -1.44 3.89
CA TYR A 76 -7.51 -2.38 3.03
C TYR A 76 -6.24 -1.74 2.51
N TRP A 77 -5.20 -2.53 2.34
CA TRP A 77 -3.97 -2.08 1.73
C TRP A 77 -3.40 -3.09 0.76
N GLN A 78 -2.67 -2.59 -0.23
CA GLN A 78 -1.98 -3.38 -1.23
C GLN A 78 -0.68 -2.67 -1.61
N ALA A 79 0.39 -3.44 -1.76
CA ALA A 79 1.61 -2.95 -2.37
C ALA A 79 1.59 -3.24 -3.87
N PHE A 80 2.16 -2.35 -4.68
CA PHE A 80 2.35 -2.59 -6.10
C PHE A 80 3.62 -1.92 -6.62
N ARG A 81 4.11 -2.40 -7.76
CA ARG A 81 5.16 -1.76 -8.56
C ARG A 81 4.77 -1.81 -10.03
N ILE A 82 5.31 -0.87 -10.81
CA ILE A 82 5.14 -0.85 -12.26
C ILE A 82 6.35 -1.52 -12.89
N ASP A 83 6.11 -2.61 -13.61
CA ASP A 83 7.09 -3.41 -14.34
C ASP A 83 6.41 -4.04 -15.54
N CYS A 84 6.65 -3.45 -16.71
CA CYS A 84 6.08 -3.90 -17.98
C CYS A 84 6.79 -5.14 -18.56
N SER A 85 7.90 -5.60 -17.98
CA SER A 85 8.62 -6.77 -18.49
C SER A 85 7.94 -8.11 -18.15
N VAL A 86 7.04 -8.13 -17.16
CA VAL A 86 6.48 -9.37 -16.61
C VAL A 86 4.97 -9.54 -16.83
N ARG A 87 4.25 -8.47 -17.17
CA ARG A 87 2.78 -8.50 -17.34
C ARG A 87 2.29 -7.46 -18.34
N ARG A 88 1.25 -7.81 -19.11
CA ARG A 88 0.56 -6.89 -20.05
C ARG A 88 -0.03 -5.65 -19.39
N SER A 89 -0.48 -5.76 -18.13
CA SER A 89 -0.99 -4.60 -17.39
C SER A 89 0.10 -3.73 -16.77
N CYS A 90 1.39 -4.10 -16.88
CA CYS A 90 2.54 -3.53 -16.17
C CYS A 90 2.46 -3.51 -14.63
N HIS A 91 1.33 -3.88 -14.03
CA HIS A 91 1.11 -3.75 -12.60
C HIS A 91 1.38 -5.10 -11.91
N VAL A 92 2.42 -5.11 -11.08
CA VAL A 92 2.75 -6.25 -10.22
C VAL A 92 2.28 -5.92 -8.82
N THR A 93 1.25 -6.63 -8.36
CA THR A 93 0.54 -6.32 -7.12
C THR A 93 0.70 -7.42 -6.07
N SER A 94 0.70 -7.04 -4.80
CA SER A 94 0.61 -7.98 -3.68
C SER A 94 -0.83 -8.45 -3.47
N LYS A 95 -1.01 -9.44 -2.59
CA LYS A 95 -2.33 -9.71 -2.00
C LYS A 95 -2.86 -8.46 -1.28
N ILE A 96 -4.16 -8.22 -1.36
CA ILE A 96 -4.84 -7.19 -0.57
C ILE A 96 -4.98 -7.71 0.85
N ARG A 97 -4.56 -6.92 1.82
CA ARG A 97 -4.66 -7.21 3.26
C ARG A 97 -5.59 -6.21 3.93
N SER A 98 -6.16 -6.56 5.08
CA SER A 98 -7.03 -5.66 5.85
C SER A 98 -6.45 -5.35 7.23
N PHE A 99 -6.82 -4.20 7.78
CA PHE A 99 -6.52 -3.81 9.15
C PHE A 99 -7.68 -2.96 9.71
N ARG A 100 -7.66 -2.73 11.03
CA ARG A 100 -8.62 -1.84 11.69
C ARG A 100 -7.88 -0.68 12.34
N VAL A 101 -8.42 0.51 12.19
CA VAL A 101 -8.10 1.69 13.00
C VAL A 101 -9.13 1.72 14.13
N ARG A 102 -8.65 1.86 15.37
CA ARG A 102 -9.47 1.97 16.58
C ARG A 102 -9.44 3.40 17.06
#